data_AF-A0A557SVM2-F1
#
_entry.id   AF-A0A557SVM2-F1
#
_cell.length_a   1.000
_cell.length_b   1.000
_cell.length_c   1.000
_cell.angle_alpha   90.00
_cell.angle_beta   90.00
_cell.angle_gamma   90.00
#
_symmetry.space_group_name_H-M   'P 1'
#
loop_
_entity.id
_entity.type
_entity.pdbx_description
1 polymer ?
#
loop_
_entity_poly.entity_id
_entity_poly.type
_entity_poly.pdbx_seq_one_letter_code
_entity_poly.pdbx_strand_id
1 'polypeptide(L)'
;MVGLTHVDDKEIENSSNPLIDIFVKTVKAVKSGNLQVKIQNKSAIDIVATSDNESNKIDIDLLEPELFDLFKISSSDAHKDKNIPHDKETDSSVDKILEKLDGAREFIHSMTDKESTFQLQLDLAKTFAHKLTENNVTVVLMRKGKEAMVLGKEAKPTVSKIISGSDDLQIKSVIESSKLIGDINPEN
;
A
#
# COMPACT_ATOMS: atom_id res chain seq x y z
N MET A 1 18.69 2.44 -45.68
CA MET A 1 18.94 3.23 -44.46
C MET A 1 17.56 3.64 -43.94
N VAL A 2 17.01 2.86 -43.01
CA VAL A 2 15.66 3.08 -42.47
C VAL A 2 15.85 3.84 -41.16
N GLY A 3 15.35 5.07 -41.12
CA GLY A 3 15.47 5.96 -39.98
C GLY A 3 14.68 5.41 -38.78
N LEU A 4 15.35 5.40 -37.63
CA LEU A 4 14.82 5.01 -36.34
C LEU A 4 13.62 5.89 -35.97
N THR A 5 12.52 5.23 -35.63
CA THR A 5 11.31 5.80 -35.06
C THR A 5 11.65 6.52 -33.75
N HIS A 6 11.36 7.82 -33.69
CA HIS A 6 11.14 8.53 -32.43
C HIS A 6 9.95 7.84 -31.74
N VAL A 7 10.22 7.19 -30.62
CA VAL A 7 9.18 6.81 -29.67
C VAL A 7 8.93 8.09 -28.88
N ASP A 8 7.80 8.75 -29.17
CA ASP A 8 7.31 9.84 -28.34
C ASP A 8 7.09 9.27 -26.93
N ASP A 9 7.92 9.73 -25.98
CA ASP A 9 7.60 9.67 -24.56
C ASP A 9 6.28 10.41 -24.40
N LYS A 10 5.18 9.66 -24.24
CA LYS A 10 3.92 10.23 -23.80
C LYS A 10 4.17 10.83 -22.43
N GLU A 11 4.34 12.15 -22.38
CA GLU A 11 4.13 12.93 -21.17
C GLU A 11 2.79 12.47 -20.58
N ILE A 12 2.86 11.79 -19.45
CA ILE A 12 1.71 11.46 -18.63
C ILE A 12 1.17 12.82 -18.19
N GLU A 13 0.08 13.24 -18.84
CA GLU A 13 -0.59 14.50 -18.56
C GLU A 13 -0.94 14.53 -17.07
N ASN A 14 -0.29 15.44 -16.36
CA ASN A 14 -0.38 15.66 -14.92
C ASN A 14 -1.83 15.98 -14.54
N SER A 15 -2.65 14.95 -14.33
CA SER A 15 -3.93 15.10 -13.64
C SER A 15 -3.62 15.41 -12.18
N SER A 16 -3.46 16.69 -11.88
CA SER A 16 -3.22 17.19 -10.53
C SER A 16 -4.45 16.91 -9.68
N ASN A 17 -4.50 15.74 -9.04
CA ASN A 17 -5.54 15.45 -8.06
C ASN A 17 -5.37 16.44 -6.89
N PRO A 18 -6.33 17.36 -6.67
CA PRO A 18 -6.19 18.42 -5.68
C PRO A 18 -6.10 17.87 -4.25
N LEU A 19 -6.63 16.67 -3.99
CA LEU A 19 -6.51 16.01 -2.68
C LEU A 19 -5.06 15.63 -2.38
N ILE A 20 -4.30 15.19 -3.37
CA ILE A 20 -2.88 14.88 -3.21
C ILE A 20 -2.11 16.15 -2.85
N ASP A 21 -2.38 17.25 -3.53
CA ASP A 21 -1.67 18.50 -3.29
C ASP A 21 -1.99 19.08 -1.90
N ILE A 22 -3.26 18.98 -1.47
CA ILE A 22 -3.68 19.34 -0.11
C ILE A 22 -2.98 18.46 0.92
N PHE A 23 -2.95 17.15 0.68
CA PHE A 23 -2.27 16.20 1.57
C PHE A 23 -0.80 16.56 1.71
N VAL A 24 -0.05 16.66 0.60
CA VAL A 24 1.38 16.96 0.58
C VAL A 24 1.69 18.29 1.30
N LYS A 25 0.89 19.34 1.04
CA LYS A 25 1.05 20.63 1.73
C LYS A 25 0.82 20.51 3.24
N THR A 26 -0.16 19.73 3.65
CA THR A 26 -0.47 19.49 5.07
C THR A 26 0.66 18.74 5.75
N VAL A 27 1.16 17.65 5.15
CA VAL A 27 2.29 16.89 5.68
C VAL A 27 3.54 17.76 5.77
N LYS A 28 3.83 18.58 4.76
CA LYS A 28 4.96 19.51 4.79
C LYS A 28 4.91 20.51 5.94
N ALA A 29 3.72 20.90 6.38
CA ALA A 29 3.54 21.87 7.45
C ALA A 29 3.66 21.24 8.85
N VAL A 30 3.51 19.91 8.97
CA VAL A 30 3.55 19.21 10.27
C VAL A 30 5.00 18.94 10.67
N LYS A 31 5.40 19.39 11.87
CA LYS A 31 6.75 19.14 12.39
C LYS A 31 6.89 17.77 13.04
N SER A 32 5.88 17.38 13.82
CA SER A 32 5.73 16.04 14.37
C SER A 32 4.38 15.93 15.05
N GLY A 33 3.93 14.70 15.27
CA GLY A 33 2.71 14.42 16.03
C GLY A 33 2.35 12.95 15.99
N ASN A 34 1.49 12.54 16.90
CA ASN A 34 0.86 11.23 16.87
C ASN A 34 -0.66 11.43 16.91
N LEU A 35 -1.37 10.69 16.08
CA LEU A 35 -2.82 10.54 16.12
C LEU A 35 -3.13 9.05 16.28
N GLN A 36 -3.84 8.70 17.35
CA GLN A 36 -4.26 7.35 17.63
C GLN A 36 -5.78 7.23 17.57
N VAL A 37 -6.27 6.30 16.75
CA VAL A 37 -7.70 5.96 16.67
C VAL A 37 -7.93 4.73 17.54
N LYS A 38 -8.81 4.86 18.54
CA LYS A 38 -9.17 3.75 19.44
C LYS A 38 -10.60 3.30 19.20
N ILE A 39 -10.81 1.99 19.14
CA ILE A 39 -12.11 1.34 19.03
C ILE A 39 -12.23 0.37 20.20
N GLN A 40 -13.30 0.47 20.99
CA GLN A 40 -13.50 -0.37 22.18
C GLN A 40 -12.27 -0.41 23.11
N ASN A 41 -11.65 0.75 23.32
CA ASN A 41 -10.44 0.94 24.14
C ASN A 41 -9.17 0.21 23.64
N LYS A 42 -9.18 -0.33 22.42
CA LYS A 42 -8.01 -0.88 21.72
C LYS A 42 -7.56 0.10 20.63
N SER A 43 -6.26 0.27 20.45
CA SER A 43 -5.72 1.09 19.36
C SER A 43 -5.93 0.37 18.03
N ALA A 44 -6.69 0.99 17.13
CA ALA A 44 -7.02 0.44 15.82
C ALA A 44 -6.08 1.00 14.73
N ILE A 45 -5.81 2.31 14.77
CA ILE A 45 -4.88 2.98 13.86
C ILE A 45 -3.92 3.84 14.67
N ASP A 46 -2.65 3.82 14.30
CA ASP A 46 -1.66 4.78 14.77
C ASP A 46 -1.10 5.55 13.56
N ILE A 47 -1.08 6.88 13.66
CA ILE A 47 -0.51 7.76 12.65
C ILE A 47 0.56 8.59 13.31
N VAL A 48 1.81 8.43 12.88
CA VAL A 48 2.95 9.15 13.41
C VAL A 48 3.54 10.02 12.32
N ALA A 49 3.53 11.32 12.54
CA ALA A 49 4.24 12.27 11.69
C ALA A 49 5.55 12.66 12.35
N THR A 50 6.64 12.63 11.58
CA THR A 50 7.96 13.08 11.99
C THR A 50 8.54 13.97 10.89
N SER A 51 9.25 15.01 11.30
CA SER A 51 10.01 15.88 10.41
C SER A 51 11.44 15.89 10.92
N ASP A 52 12.38 15.61 10.03
CA ASP A 52 13.79 15.90 10.24
C ASP A 52 14.26 17.00 9.28
N ASN A 53 15.56 17.29 9.26
CA ASN A 53 16.09 18.37 8.44
C ASN A 53 16.05 18.06 6.93
N GLU A 54 15.82 16.81 6.53
CA GLU A 54 15.91 16.36 5.14
C GLU A 54 14.56 15.94 4.56
N SER A 55 13.63 15.44 5.38
CA SER A 55 12.34 14.94 4.92
C SER A 55 11.24 14.97 6.00
N ASN A 56 9.99 14.92 5.52
CA ASN A 56 8.84 14.65 6.37
C ASN A 56 8.38 13.22 6.15
N LYS A 57 8.11 12.51 7.23
CA LYS A 57 7.67 11.12 7.19
C LYS A 57 6.36 10.95 7.94
N ILE A 58 5.43 10.21 7.33
CA ILE A 58 4.20 9.77 7.97
C ILE A 58 4.14 8.26 7.95
N ASP A 59 4.09 7.66 9.14
CA ASP A 59 3.83 6.25 9.34
C ASP A 59 2.34 6.07 9.66
N ILE A 60 1.67 5.16 8.96
CA ILE A 60 0.25 4.81 9.16
C ILE A 60 0.19 3.32 9.45
N ASP A 61 -0.14 2.94 10.67
CA ASP A 61 -0.22 1.53 11.10
C ASP A 61 -1.65 1.11 11.40
N LEU A 62 -2.14 0.11 10.66
CA LEU A 62 -3.35 -0.62 11.00
C LEU A 62 -3.00 -1.69 12.03
N LEU A 63 -3.16 -1.33 13.30
CA LEU A 63 -2.79 -2.18 14.45
C LEU A 63 -3.75 -3.34 14.64
N GLU A 64 -5.05 -3.08 14.52
CA GLU A 64 -6.12 -4.06 14.79
C GLU A 64 -7.20 -3.93 13.69
N PRO A 65 -6.91 -4.37 12.45
CA PRO A 65 -7.82 -4.25 11.31
C PRO A 65 -9.16 -4.98 11.52
N GLU A 66 -9.18 -6.02 12.34
CA GLU A 66 -10.39 -6.76 12.69
C GLU A 66 -11.41 -5.90 13.46
N LEU A 67 -10.98 -4.78 14.07
CA LEU A 67 -11.91 -3.84 14.72
C LEU A 67 -12.75 -3.06 13.69
N PHE A 68 -12.34 -3.01 12.42
CA PHE A 68 -13.14 -2.38 11.37
C PHE A 68 -14.31 -3.26 10.91
N ASP A 69 -14.31 -4.55 11.25
CA ASP A 69 -15.46 -5.44 11.00
C ASP A 69 -16.72 -4.96 11.73
N LEU A 70 -16.56 -4.19 12.82
CA LEU A 70 -17.69 -3.56 13.52
C LEU A 70 -18.47 -2.59 12.62
N PHE A 71 -17.81 -1.95 11.65
CA PHE A 71 -18.48 -1.09 10.67
C PHE A 71 -19.22 -1.89 9.60
N LYS A 72 -18.89 -3.19 9.42
CA LYS A 72 -19.59 -4.10 8.51
C LYS A 72 -20.93 -4.57 9.06
N ILE A 73 -21.09 -4.64 10.38
CA ILE A 73 -22.32 -5.12 11.04
C ILE A 73 -23.54 -4.25 10.72
N SER A 74 -23.35 -3.01 10.23
CA SER A 74 -24.47 -2.17 9.78
C SER A 74 -24.93 -2.45 8.34
N SER A 75 -24.25 -3.35 7.60
CA SER A 75 -24.50 -3.63 6.19
C SER A 75 -24.38 -5.13 5.91
N SER A 76 -25.49 -5.84 6.07
CA SER A 76 -25.80 -7.17 5.50
C SER A 76 -25.50 -8.41 6.37
N ASP A 77 -26.60 -9.11 6.71
CA ASP A 77 -26.63 -10.55 6.99
C ASP A 77 -26.08 -11.33 5.77
N ALA A 78 -25.01 -12.11 5.93
CA ALA A 78 -24.78 -13.31 5.13
C ALA A 78 -23.67 -14.19 5.72
N HIS A 79 -24.01 -15.45 5.95
CA HIS A 79 -23.16 -16.57 6.32
C HIS A 79 -21.88 -16.72 5.48
N LYS A 80 -20.79 -17.16 6.13
CA LYS A 80 -19.93 -18.21 5.56
C LYS A 80 -19.17 -18.97 6.65
N ASP A 81 -19.65 -20.18 6.91
CA ASP A 81 -18.89 -21.29 7.47
C ASP A 81 -17.94 -21.83 6.39
N LYS A 82 -16.66 -22.02 6.72
CA LYS A 82 -15.86 -23.18 6.28
C LYS A 82 -14.70 -23.44 7.25
N ASN A 83 -14.88 -24.49 8.04
CA ASN A 83 -13.80 -25.30 8.60
C ASN A 83 -12.92 -25.91 7.50
N ILE A 84 -11.59 -25.94 7.70
CA ILE A 84 -10.69 -26.98 7.17
C ILE A 84 -9.64 -27.33 8.25
N PRO A 85 -9.36 -28.61 8.55
CA PRO A 85 -8.45 -29.03 9.63
C PRO A 85 -6.97 -28.88 9.27
N HIS A 86 -6.15 -28.74 10.31
CA HIS A 86 -4.70 -28.61 10.30
C HIS A 86 -4.05 -29.98 10.50
N ASP A 87 -3.08 -30.37 9.66
CA ASP A 87 -2.04 -31.33 10.09
C ASP A 87 -0.65 -31.01 9.49
N LYS A 88 0.25 -30.72 10.43
CA LYS A 88 1.72 -30.88 10.60
C LYS A 88 2.76 -30.77 9.46
N GLU A 89 3.70 -29.86 9.75
CA GLU A 89 5.18 -29.95 9.69
C GLU A 89 5.90 -30.54 8.46
N THR A 90 6.58 -29.67 7.72
CA THR A 90 8.04 -29.80 7.45
C THR A 90 8.59 -28.44 7.03
N ASP A 91 9.58 -27.94 7.76
CA ASP A 91 10.19 -26.62 7.56
C ASP A 91 11.21 -26.70 6.41
N SER A 92 10.84 -26.22 5.23
CA SER A 92 11.80 -26.09 4.12
C SER A 92 11.74 -24.70 3.49
N SER A 93 12.91 -24.23 3.03
CA SER A 93 13.02 -22.98 2.26
C SER A 93 12.11 -22.92 1.03
N VAL A 94 11.60 -24.07 0.56
CA VAL A 94 10.64 -24.18 -0.54
C VAL A 94 9.25 -23.71 -0.11
N ASP A 95 8.80 -24.04 1.10
CA ASP A 95 7.49 -23.61 1.62
C ASP A 95 7.43 -22.08 1.77
N LYS A 96 8.55 -21.47 2.21
CA LYS A 96 8.68 -20.00 2.26
C LYS A 96 8.69 -19.34 0.88
N ILE A 97 9.12 -20.06 -0.16
CA ILE A 97 9.06 -19.56 -1.55
C ILE A 97 7.64 -19.72 -2.09
N LEU A 98 6.98 -20.84 -1.81
CA LEU A 98 5.60 -21.08 -2.20
C LEU A 98 4.64 -20.09 -1.53
N GLU A 99 4.79 -19.82 -0.23
CA GLU A 99 4.00 -18.82 0.49
C GLU A 99 4.17 -17.40 -0.11
N LYS A 100 5.39 -17.05 -0.53
CA LYS A 100 5.65 -15.77 -1.23
C LYS A 100 5.05 -15.74 -2.63
N LEU A 101 5.05 -16.87 -3.34
CA LEU A 101 4.44 -16.98 -4.67
C LEU A 101 2.91 -16.93 -4.60
N ASP A 102 2.33 -17.58 -3.61
CA ASP A 102 0.89 -17.52 -3.33
C ASP A 102 0.48 -16.11 -2.94
N GLY A 103 1.23 -15.45 -2.04
CA GLY A 103 1.00 -14.05 -1.71
C GLY A 103 1.14 -13.11 -2.91
N ALA A 104 2.10 -13.36 -3.82
CA ALA A 104 2.22 -12.60 -5.07
C ALA A 104 1.06 -12.86 -6.03
N ARG A 105 0.58 -14.10 -6.10
CA ARG A 105 -0.57 -14.49 -6.93
C ARG A 105 -1.86 -13.88 -6.40
N GLU A 106 -2.10 -13.91 -5.09
CA GLU A 106 -3.24 -13.27 -4.43
C GLU A 106 -3.19 -11.75 -4.58
N PHE A 107 -2.02 -11.14 -4.40
CA PHE A 107 -1.81 -9.71 -4.64
C PHE A 107 -2.18 -9.34 -6.08
N ILE A 108 -1.68 -10.07 -7.08
CA ILE A 108 -2.02 -9.85 -8.49
C ILE A 108 -3.51 -10.08 -8.73
N HIS A 109 -4.13 -11.14 -8.20
CA HIS A 109 -5.57 -11.40 -8.39
C HIS A 109 -6.46 -10.32 -7.77
N SER A 110 -6.18 -9.91 -6.53
CA SER A 110 -6.90 -8.82 -5.86
C SER A 110 -6.86 -7.50 -6.64
N MET A 111 -5.85 -7.37 -7.50
CA MET A 111 -5.62 -6.23 -8.36
C MET A 111 -6.19 -6.41 -9.78
N THR A 112 -6.38 -7.63 -10.30
CA THR A 112 -6.59 -7.87 -11.75
C THR A 112 -8.04 -8.08 -12.16
N ASP A 113 -9.00 -8.25 -11.23
CA ASP A 113 -10.41 -8.56 -11.55
C ASP A 113 -11.13 -7.53 -12.46
N LYS A 114 -10.53 -6.34 -12.68
CA LYS A 114 -10.92 -5.36 -13.70
C LYS A 114 -9.67 -4.66 -14.25
N GLU A 115 -9.06 -5.19 -15.32
CA GLU A 115 -7.80 -4.67 -15.90
C GLU A 115 -7.77 -3.14 -16.11
N SER A 116 -8.89 -2.49 -16.40
CA SER A 116 -8.99 -1.03 -16.56
C SER A 116 -8.98 -0.26 -15.24
N THR A 117 -9.56 -0.81 -14.17
CA THR A 117 -9.58 -0.18 -12.83
C THR A 117 -8.21 -0.31 -12.16
N PHE A 118 -7.53 -1.43 -12.41
CA PHE A 118 -6.20 -1.69 -11.88
C PHE A 118 -5.16 -0.69 -12.35
N GLN A 119 -5.04 -0.51 -13.66
CA GLN A 119 -4.04 0.39 -14.24
C GLN A 119 -4.23 1.82 -13.75
N LEU A 120 -5.48 2.28 -13.62
CA LEU A 120 -5.81 3.58 -13.04
C LEU A 120 -5.38 3.72 -11.58
N GLN A 121 -5.63 2.70 -10.75
CA GLN A 121 -5.21 2.72 -9.34
C GLN A 121 -3.68 2.70 -9.22
N LEU A 122 -3.01 1.92 -10.07
CA LEU A 122 -1.57 1.84 -10.12
C LEU A 122 -0.96 3.17 -10.58
N ASP A 123 -1.49 3.79 -11.63
CA ASP A 123 -1.03 5.09 -12.11
C ASP A 123 -1.28 6.21 -11.10
N LEU A 124 -2.41 6.17 -10.39
CA LEU A 124 -2.68 7.08 -9.28
C LEU A 124 -1.67 6.89 -8.15
N ALA A 125 -1.37 5.64 -7.76
CA ALA A 125 -0.39 5.33 -6.74
C ALA A 125 1.01 5.81 -7.14
N LYS A 126 1.42 5.62 -8.40
CA LYS A 126 2.68 6.14 -8.94
C LYS A 126 2.72 7.66 -8.91
N THR A 127 1.66 8.32 -9.38
CA THR A 127 1.56 9.79 -9.38
C THR A 127 1.63 10.34 -7.95
N PHE A 128 0.96 9.68 -7.01
CA PHE A 128 0.99 10.05 -5.61
C PHE A 128 2.40 9.88 -5.02
N ALA A 129 3.03 8.72 -5.22
CA ALA A 129 4.38 8.44 -4.79
C ALA A 129 5.39 9.44 -5.34
N HIS A 130 5.30 9.74 -6.63
CA HIS A 130 6.15 10.72 -7.29
C HIS A 130 6.01 12.12 -6.66
N LYS A 131 4.77 12.58 -6.47
CA LYS A 131 4.50 13.86 -5.81
C LYS A 131 5.04 13.91 -4.37
N LEU A 132 5.00 12.79 -3.64
CA LEU A 132 5.62 12.70 -2.32
C LEU A 132 7.15 12.90 -2.42
N THR A 133 7.81 12.23 -3.36
CA THR A 133 9.26 12.38 -3.61
C THR A 133 9.66 13.80 -3.96
N GLU A 134 8.96 14.44 -4.91
CA GLU A 134 9.22 15.84 -5.31
C GLU A 134 9.10 16.81 -4.13
N ASN A 135 8.33 16.42 -3.11
CA ASN A 135 8.07 17.22 -1.94
C ASN A 135 8.88 16.77 -0.70
N ASN A 136 9.87 15.89 -0.86
CA ASN A 136 10.66 15.34 0.25
C ASN A 136 9.76 14.76 1.37
N VAL A 137 8.68 14.11 0.96
CA VAL A 137 7.75 13.41 1.86
C VAL A 137 7.90 11.91 1.65
N THR A 138 7.85 11.16 2.75
CA THR A 138 7.75 9.71 2.79
C THR A 138 6.44 9.33 3.48
N VAL A 139 5.69 8.39 2.90
CA VAL A 139 4.56 7.73 3.57
C VAL A 139 4.89 6.26 3.72
N VAL A 140 4.79 5.73 4.93
CA VAL A 140 4.95 4.31 5.21
C VAL A 140 3.61 3.74 5.62
N LEU A 141 3.16 2.71 4.91
CA LEU A 141 1.96 1.96 5.25
C LEU A 141 2.38 0.69 5.99
N MET A 142 1.84 0.54 7.20
CA MET A 142 2.15 -0.53 8.11
C MET A 142 0.89 -1.33 8.46
N ARG A 143 1.12 -2.60 8.76
CA ARG A 143 0.09 -3.54 9.21
C ARG A 143 0.61 -4.28 10.42
N LYS A 144 -0.07 -4.14 11.55
CA LYS A 144 0.29 -4.78 12.83
C LYS A 144 1.77 -4.56 13.19
N GLY A 145 2.27 -3.35 13.03
CA GLY A 145 3.67 -2.99 13.31
C GLY A 145 4.69 -3.37 12.25
N LYS A 146 4.27 -3.92 11.09
CA LYS A 146 5.17 -4.30 10.00
C LYS A 146 5.00 -3.39 8.79
N GLU A 147 6.11 -2.90 8.24
CA GLU A 147 6.11 -2.13 6.99
C GLU A 147 5.63 -2.99 5.82
N ALA A 148 4.51 -2.62 5.21
CA ALA A 148 3.99 -3.25 4.01
C ALA A 148 4.52 -2.53 2.76
N MET A 149 4.39 -1.20 2.73
CA MET A 149 4.78 -0.35 1.61
C MET A 149 5.43 0.95 2.07
N VAL A 150 6.34 1.48 1.25
CA VAL A 150 6.94 2.82 1.41
C VAL A 150 6.72 3.58 0.11
N LEU A 151 6.22 4.81 0.21
CA LEU A 151 5.93 5.72 -0.90
C LEU A 151 6.70 7.02 -0.71
N GLY A 152 7.24 7.57 -1.80
CA GLY A 152 7.92 8.86 -1.79
C GLY A 152 9.42 8.75 -1.54
N LYS A 153 9.97 9.78 -0.88
CA LYS A 153 11.40 10.12 -0.91
C LYS A 153 12.35 8.98 -0.50
N GLU A 154 11.98 8.19 0.52
CA GLU A 154 12.80 7.10 1.04
C GLU A 154 12.53 5.73 0.38
N ALA A 155 11.60 5.66 -0.58
CA ALA A 155 11.34 4.42 -1.29
C ALA A 155 12.61 3.93 -2.00
N LYS A 156 12.92 2.64 -1.82
CA LYS A 156 14.01 1.97 -2.53
C LYS A 156 13.42 1.04 -3.57
N PRO A 157 13.71 1.23 -4.87
CA PRO A 157 13.19 0.34 -5.90
C PRO A 157 13.66 -1.10 -5.67
N THR A 158 12.71 -2.03 -5.53
CA THR A 158 12.98 -3.48 -5.41
C THR A 158 12.46 -4.23 -6.65
N VAL A 159 12.41 -5.56 -6.62
CA VAL A 159 11.83 -6.39 -7.71
C VAL A 159 10.38 -5.96 -8.04
N SER A 160 9.66 -5.36 -7.10
CA SER A 160 8.36 -4.74 -7.35
C SER A 160 8.39 -3.57 -8.35
N LYS A 161 9.55 -2.96 -8.62
CA LYS A 161 9.74 -1.95 -9.68
C LYS A 161 9.40 -2.51 -11.06
N ILE A 162 9.63 -3.81 -11.31
CA ILE A 162 9.29 -4.44 -12.60
C ILE A 162 7.77 -4.40 -12.82
N ILE A 163 6.99 -4.55 -11.73
CA ILE A 163 5.53 -4.60 -11.77
C ILE A 163 4.93 -3.19 -11.68
N SER A 164 5.44 -2.38 -10.76
CA SER A 164 4.93 -1.02 -10.51
C SER A 164 5.48 0.02 -11.48
N GLY A 165 6.67 -0.17 -12.06
CA GLY A 165 7.32 0.80 -12.93
C GLY A 165 7.69 2.12 -12.25
N SER A 166 7.78 2.18 -10.92
CA SER A 166 8.08 3.40 -10.16
C SER A 166 9.27 3.21 -9.23
N ASP A 167 10.14 4.23 -9.20
CA ASP A 167 11.25 4.35 -8.25
C ASP A 167 10.80 4.93 -6.91
N ASP A 168 9.63 5.56 -6.88
CA ASP A 168 9.06 6.23 -5.71
C ASP A 168 8.15 5.30 -4.88
N LEU A 169 7.97 4.05 -5.31
CA LEU A 169 7.11 3.05 -4.67
C LEU A 169 7.89 1.78 -4.35
N GLN A 170 7.90 1.39 -3.08
CA GLN A 170 8.56 0.19 -2.58
C GLN A 170 7.56 -0.73 -1.88
N ILE A 171 7.46 -1.97 -2.36
CA ILE A 171 6.80 -3.05 -1.64
C ILE A 171 7.84 -3.73 -0.74
N LYS A 172 7.65 -3.64 0.58
CA LYS A 172 8.53 -4.24 1.60
C LYS A 172 8.18 -5.70 1.85
N SER A 173 6.89 -6.02 1.84
CA SER A 173 6.35 -7.37 1.95
C SER A 173 5.09 -7.51 1.10
N VAL A 174 5.12 -8.43 0.13
CA VAL A 174 3.98 -8.71 -0.74
C VAL A 174 2.80 -9.26 0.07
N ILE A 175 3.08 -10.14 1.04
CA ILE A 175 2.05 -10.76 1.90
C ILE A 175 1.38 -9.71 2.78
N GLU A 176 2.16 -8.88 3.48
CA GLU A 176 1.57 -7.85 4.35
C GLU A 176 0.87 -6.76 3.55
N SER A 177 1.34 -6.47 2.32
CA SER A 177 0.68 -5.57 1.38
C SER A 177 -0.66 -6.10 0.91
N SER A 178 -0.74 -7.38 0.53
CA SER A 178 -1.99 -8.02 0.12
C SER A 178 -3.00 -8.04 1.27
N LYS A 179 -2.57 -8.43 2.47
CA LYS A 179 -3.43 -8.39 3.66
C LYS A 179 -3.87 -6.98 4.03
N LEU A 180 -2.99 -6.00 3.94
CA LEU A 180 -3.32 -4.58 4.17
C LEU A 180 -4.40 -4.09 3.19
N ILE A 181 -4.30 -4.47 1.91
CA ILE A 181 -5.32 -4.13 0.91
C ILE A 181 -6.65 -4.80 1.28
N GLY A 182 -6.64 -6.08 1.66
CA GLY A 182 -7.84 -6.79 2.13
C GLY A 182 -8.45 -6.17 3.39
N ASP A 183 -7.63 -5.69 4.31
CA ASP A 183 -8.08 -5.01 5.54
C ASP A 183 -8.74 -3.65 5.23
N ILE A 184 -8.26 -2.92 4.21
CA ILE A 184 -8.81 -1.62 3.77
C ILE A 184 -10.04 -1.81 2.88
N ASN A 185 -10.04 -2.83 2.02
CA ASN A 185 -11.12 -3.16 1.09
C ASN A 185 -11.61 -4.60 1.30
N PRO A 186 -12.44 -4.85 2.33
CA PRO A 186 -12.83 -6.19 2.74
C PRO A 186 -13.84 -6.90 1.84
N GLU A 187 -14.27 -6.29 0.73
CA GLU A 187 -15.23 -6.90 -0.21
C GLU A 187 -14.59 -7.69 -1.35
N ASN A 188 -13.26 -7.87 -1.34
CA ASN A 188 -12.52 -8.76 -2.24
C ASN A 188 -12.12 -10.07 -1.56
#